data_AF-A0A4U9HEQ6-F1
#
_entry.id   AF-A0A4U9HEQ6-F1
#
_cell.length_a   1.000
_cell.length_b   1.000
_cell.length_c   1.000
_cell.angle_alpha   90.00
_cell.angle_beta   90.00
_cell.angle_gamma   90.00
#
_symmetry.space_group_name_H-M   'P 1'
#
loop_
_entity.id
_entity.type
_entity.pdbx_description
1 polymer ?
#
loop_
_entity_poly.entity_id
_entity_poly.type
_entity_poly.pdbx_seq_one_letter_code
_entity_poly.pdbx_strand_id
1 'polypeptide(L)'
;MDQRTNLRLEGLQPAAFISAGPDSFDPAMDDYIVWRITYSQSAAMGEDPFESVAGPLREVWLGAAPEIGAAHINDYRLIYKRKEE
;
A
#
# COMPACT_ATOMS: atom_id res chain seq x y z
N MET A 1 19.25 -18.90 1.44
CA MET A 1 17.98 -19.65 1.44
C MET A 1 16.89 -18.63 1.13
N ASP A 2 16.51 -18.49 -0.15
CA ASP A 2 15.52 -17.51 -0.63
C ASP A 2 14.13 -18.17 -0.56
N GLN A 3 13.36 -17.86 0.49
CA GLN A 3 11.99 -18.36 0.65
C GLN A 3 11.04 -17.58 -0.26
N ARG A 4 10.94 -18.04 -1.52
CA ARG A 4 9.91 -17.62 -2.46
C ARG A 4 8.59 -18.30 -2.12
N THR A 5 7.85 -17.79 -1.14
CA THR A 5 6.44 -18.13 -0.97
C THR A 5 5.61 -17.14 -1.78
N ASN A 6 4.92 -17.64 -2.81
CA ASN A 6 4.03 -16.86 -3.69
C ASN A 6 2.70 -16.50 -2.99
N LEU A 7 2.80 -15.89 -1.80
CA LEU A 7 1.73 -15.10 -1.18
C LEU A 7 2.17 -13.64 -1.27
N ARG A 8 2.24 -13.11 -2.50
CA ARG A 8 2.45 -11.67 -2.68
C ARG A 8 1.16 -10.95 -2.29
N LEU A 9 0.97 -10.77 -0.99
CA LEU A 9 0.15 -9.67 -0.51
C LEU A 9 0.82 -8.38 -0.97
N GLU A 10 0.08 -7.54 -1.68
CA GLU A 10 0.57 -6.22 -2.08
C GLU A 10 0.88 -5.38 -0.84
N GLY A 11 1.93 -4.56 -0.91
CA GLY A 11 2.38 -3.74 0.21
C GLY A 11 3.24 -4.44 1.27
N LEU A 12 3.53 -5.75 1.13
CA LEU A 12 4.36 -6.50 2.08
C LEU A 12 5.84 -6.48 1.71
N GLN A 13 6.68 -5.97 2.62
CA GLN A 13 8.13 -5.95 2.46
C GLN A 13 8.75 -7.32 2.81
N PRO A 14 9.98 -7.62 2.34
CA PRO A 14 10.69 -8.82 2.77
C PRO A 14 10.82 -8.91 4.29
N ALA A 15 10.62 -10.10 4.85
CA ALA A 15 10.80 -10.34 6.27
C ALA A 15 12.28 -10.17 6.67
N ALA A 16 12.51 -9.48 7.78
CA ALA A 16 13.82 -9.34 8.41
C ALA A 16 13.91 -10.30 9.59
N PHE A 17 14.86 -11.23 9.52
CA PHE A 17 15.14 -12.18 10.60
C PHE A 17 15.60 -11.46 11.87
N ILE A 18 15.08 -11.89 13.02
CA ILE A 18 15.46 -11.36 14.33
C ILE A 18 16.20 -12.41 15.16
N SER A 19 15.63 -13.60 15.34
CA SER A 19 16.26 -14.65 16.15
C SER A 19 15.73 -16.04 15.84
N ALA A 20 16.55 -17.04 16.16
CA ALA A 20 16.16 -18.45 16.22
C ALA A 20 16.90 -19.08 17.39
N GLY A 21 16.17 -19.69 18.32
CA GLY A 21 16.75 -20.33 19.49
C GLY A 21 15.77 -21.24 20.21
N PRO A 22 16.27 -22.10 21.11
CA PRO A 22 15.41 -22.93 21.94
C PRO A 22 14.51 -22.05 22.82
N ASP A 23 13.23 -22.39 22.92
CA ASP A 23 12.33 -21.78 23.88
C ASP A 23 12.33 -22.62 25.16
N SER A 24 12.39 -21.96 26.31
CA SER A 24 12.55 -22.64 27.62
C SER A 24 11.55 -22.14 28.66
N PHE A 25 10.42 -21.57 28.23
CA PHE A 25 9.56 -20.78 29.13
C PHE A 25 8.07 -21.13 29.11
N ASP A 26 7.63 -22.14 28.35
CA ASP A 26 6.25 -22.63 28.41
C ASP A 26 6.18 -23.97 29.16
N PRO A 27 5.75 -23.98 30.45
CA PRO A 27 5.63 -25.19 31.25
C PRO A 27 4.69 -26.24 30.65
N ALA A 28 3.76 -25.84 29.76
CA ALA A 28 2.88 -26.77 29.08
C ALA A 28 3.59 -27.56 27.95
N MET A 29 4.81 -27.14 27.58
CA MET A 29 5.61 -27.70 26.49
C MET A 29 6.92 -28.33 26.97
N ASP A 30 7.08 -28.55 28.29
CA ASP A 30 8.31 -29.09 28.89
C ASP A 30 8.72 -30.48 28.36
N ASP A 31 7.77 -31.27 27.83
CA ASP A 31 8.03 -32.57 27.18
C ASP A 31 8.56 -32.44 25.74
N TYR A 32 8.67 -31.23 25.19
CA TYR A 32 9.03 -30.97 23.79
C TYR A 32 10.27 -30.09 23.65
N ILE A 33 11.06 -30.36 22.61
CA ILE A 33 12.13 -29.44 22.18
C ILE A 33 11.47 -28.37 21.31
N VAL A 34 11.26 -27.18 21.88
CA VAL A 34 10.67 -26.03 21.18
C VAL A 34 11.76 -25.11 20.65
N TRP A 35 11.65 -24.71 19.38
CA TRP A 35 12.49 -23.67 18.77
C TRP A 35 11.63 -22.47 18.42
N ARG A 36 11.94 -21.30 18.98
CA ARG A 36 11.29 -20.05 18.64
C ARG A 36 12.07 -19.33 17.54
N ILE A 37 11.37 -19.01 16.45
CA ILE A 37 11.87 -18.17 15.37
C ILE A 37 11.11 -16.83 15.39
N THR A 38 11.84 -15.73 15.43
CA THR A 38 11.29 -14.37 15.44
C THR A 38 11.75 -13.62 14.20
N TYR A 39 10.85 -12.89 13.57
CA TYR A 39 11.12 -12.00 12.45
C TYR A 39 10.21 -10.77 12.52
N SER A 40 10.60 -9.69 11.85
CA SER A 40 9.74 -8.53 11.61
C SER A 40 9.43 -8.41 10.13
N GLN A 41 8.24 -7.93 9.81
CA GLN A 41 7.82 -7.70 8.44
C GLN A 41 6.91 -6.47 8.39
N SER A 42 7.26 -5.52 7.55
CA SER A 42 6.46 -4.31 7.35
C SER A 42 5.43 -4.55 6.26
N ALA A 43 4.20 -4.11 6.51
CA ALA A 43 3.10 -4.17 5.56
C ALA A 43 2.43 -2.79 5.46
N ALA A 44 2.24 -2.29 4.25
CA ALA A 44 1.31 -1.20 4.00
C ALA A 44 -0.12 -1.73 4.10
N MET A 45 -0.93 -1.13 4.97
CA MET A 45 -2.31 -1.53 5.22
C MET A 45 -3.24 -0.35 4.95
N GLY A 46 -4.38 -0.62 4.32
CA GLY A 46 -5.37 0.39 3.94
C GLY A 46 -5.26 0.81 2.47
N GLU A 47 -6.21 1.64 2.04
CA GLU A 47 -6.21 2.24 0.70
C GLU A 47 -5.07 3.26 0.58
N ASP A 48 -4.33 3.24 -0.53
CA ASP A 48 -3.32 4.26 -0.80
C ASP A 48 -4.02 5.57 -1.20
N PRO A 49 -3.91 6.66 -0.42
CA PRO A 49 -4.57 7.92 -0.72
C PRO A 49 -4.00 8.61 -1.98
N PHE A 50 -2.88 8.11 -2.51
CA PHE A 50 -2.24 8.58 -3.74
C PHE A 50 -2.40 7.60 -4.90
N GLU A 51 -3.02 6.44 -4.69
CA GLU A 51 -3.34 5.54 -5.78
C GLU A 51 -4.30 6.27 -6.72
N SER A 52 -3.83 6.52 -7.93
CA SER A 52 -4.60 7.26 -8.92
C SER A 52 -5.77 6.40 -9.37
N VAL A 53 -6.93 6.58 -8.75
CA VAL A 53 -8.20 5.98 -9.20
C VAL A 53 -8.55 6.43 -10.62
N ALA A 54 -8.05 7.62 -11.00
CA ALA A 54 -8.16 8.11 -12.35
C ALA A 54 -7.06 7.49 -13.24
N GLY A 55 -7.46 7.01 -14.42
CA GLY A 55 -6.52 6.66 -15.49
C GLY A 55 -5.69 7.87 -15.95
N PRO A 56 -4.91 7.74 -17.04
CA PRO A 56 -4.04 8.82 -17.51
C PRO A 56 -4.81 10.14 -17.69
N LEU A 57 -4.16 11.25 -17.30
CA LEU A 57 -4.75 12.59 -17.35
C LEU A 57 -5.37 12.88 -18.72
N ARG A 58 -6.68 13.15 -18.74
CA ARG A 58 -7.44 13.41 -19.98
C ARG A 58 -7.56 14.88 -20.28
N GLU A 59 -8.05 15.66 -19.32
CA GLU A 59 -8.34 17.08 -19.47
C GLU A 59 -8.03 17.82 -18.17
N VAL A 60 -7.65 19.10 -18.29
CA VAL A 60 -7.50 20.02 -17.15
C VAL A 60 -8.33 21.26 -17.42
N TRP A 61 -9.16 21.61 -16.44
CA TRP A 61 -10.08 22.73 -16.48
C TRP A 61 -9.71 23.73 -15.37
N LEU A 62 -9.64 25.01 -15.71
CA LEU A 62 -9.27 26.11 -14.81
C LEU A 62 -10.52 26.90 -14.44
N GLY A 63 -10.80 27.03 -13.15
CA GLY A 63 -11.84 27.92 -12.60
C GLY A 63 -11.23 28.96 -11.65
N ALA A 64 -11.99 29.99 -11.32
CA ALA A 64 -11.57 31.06 -10.41
C ALA A 64 -12.53 31.17 -9.23
N ALA A 65 -12.03 31.06 -7.99
CA ALA A 65 -12.86 31.22 -6.81
C ALA A 65 -13.35 32.69 -6.67
N PRO A 66 -14.61 32.93 -6.27
CA PRO A 66 -15.56 31.96 -5.70
C PRO A 66 -16.47 31.24 -6.73
N GLU A 67 -16.39 31.57 -8.02
CA GLU A 67 -17.23 31.00 -9.10
C GLU A 67 -16.76 29.59 -9.51
N ILE A 68 -16.84 28.65 -8.57
CA ILE A 68 -16.41 27.25 -8.72
C ILE A 68 -17.48 26.28 -8.18
N GLY A 69 -17.41 25.03 -8.60
CA GLY A 69 -18.35 23.98 -8.19
C GLY A 69 -19.48 23.74 -9.20
N ALA A 70 -20.43 22.87 -8.83
CA ALA A 70 -21.42 22.32 -9.76
C ALA A 70 -22.36 23.36 -10.41
N ALA A 71 -22.55 24.52 -9.78
CA ALA A 71 -23.35 25.61 -10.34
C ALA A 71 -22.62 26.42 -11.43
N HIS A 72 -21.29 26.33 -11.48
CA HIS A 72 -20.41 27.16 -12.32
C HIS A 72 -19.69 26.34 -13.40
N ILE A 73 -20.25 25.19 -13.81
CA ILE A 73 -19.59 24.28 -14.77
C ILE A 73 -19.21 25.00 -16.08
N ASN A 74 -20.02 25.97 -16.51
CA ASN A 74 -19.78 26.74 -17.74
C ASN A 74 -18.67 27.79 -17.60
N ASP A 75 -18.24 28.12 -16.38
CA ASP A 75 -17.23 29.15 -16.11
C ASP A 75 -15.80 28.57 -16.18
N TYR A 76 -15.68 27.24 -16.20
CA TYR A 76 -14.40 26.56 -16.31
C TYR A 76 -13.83 26.66 -17.73
N ARG A 77 -12.55 27.00 -17.82
CA ARG A 77 -11.79 27.04 -19.07
C ARG A 77 -10.92 25.81 -19.24
N LEU A 78 -11.08 25.09 -20.34
CA LEU A 78 -10.17 24.01 -20.73
C LEU A 78 -8.77 24.58 -21.01
N ILE A 79 -7.75 24.09 -20.30
CA ILE A 79 -6.35 24.49 -20.47
C ILE A 79 -5.45 23.36 -20.98
N TYR A 80 -5.91 22.11 -20.86
CA TYR A 80 -5.21 20.95 -21.39
C TYR A 80 -6.21 19.89 -21.81
N LYS A 81 -5.95 19.25 -22.95
CA LYS A 81 -6.63 18.05 -23.41
C LYS A 81 -5.62 17.13 -24.06
N ARG A 82 -5.58 15.87 -23.62
CA ARG A 82 -4.76 14.83 -24.25
C ARG A 82 -5.25 14.61 -25.69
N LYS A 83 -4.33 14.56 -26.65
CA LYS A 83 -4.65 14.13 -28.01
C LYS A 83 -4.89 12.62 -28.01
N GLU A 84 -6.00 12.18 -28.61
CA GLU A 84 -6.21 10.76 -28.88
C GLU A 84 -5.15 10.31 -29.91
N GLU A 85 -4.47 9.20 -29.61
CA GLU A 85 -3.55 8.52 -30.52
C GLU A 85 -4.30 7.57 -31.45
#